data_AF-A0A161M110-F1
#
_entry.id   AF-A0A161M110-F1
#
_cell.length_a   1.000
_cell.length_b   1.000
_cell.length_c   1.000
_cell.angle_alpha   90.00
_cell.angle_beta   90.00
_cell.angle_gamma   90.00
#
_symmetry.space_group_name_H-M   'P 1'
#
loop_
_entity.id
_entity.type
_entity.pdbx_description
1 polymer ?
#
loop_
_entity_poly.entity_id
_entity_poly.type
_entity_poly.pdbx_seq_one_letter_code
_entity_poly.pdbx_strand_id
1 'polypeptide(L)'
;KVIDLFCQRNFGMTVDSAKYIRPAAKYFNELVGVGRGTSSVSTLSTREIEDKLADMINQEVLEAILRVWQAHKYGVKHHRCDKYVLCVLNRPDKTPRYTVRPVVTKVASIVSAWFLSGQTGSSFLSLYDAVVENYDCQTEFP
;
A
#
# COMPACT_ATOMS: atom_id res chain seq x y z
N LYS A 1 9.02 -5.87 -22.86
CA LYS A 1 8.82 -5.22 -24.18
C LYS A 1 7.60 -4.29 -24.19
N VAL A 2 6.36 -4.73 -23.91
CA VAL A 2 5.18 -3.83 -23.91
C VAL A 2 5.29 -2.70 -22.88
N ILE A 3 5.78 -3.04 -21.69
CA ILE A 3 5.93 -2.12 -20.55
C ILE A 3 7.02 -1.07 -20.83
N ASP A 4 8.12 -1.51 -21.45
CA ASP A 4 9.22 -0.67 -21.92
C ASP A 4 8.74 0.33 -22.98
N LEU A 5 7.93 -0.15 -23.93
CA LEU A 5 7.33 0.69 -24.97
C LEU A 5 6.35 1.74 -24.38
N PHE A 6 5.61 1.38 -23.34
CA PHE A 6 4.66 2.26 -22.66
C PHE A 6 5.39 3.35 -21.85
N CYS A 7 6.44 2.98 -21.12
CA CYS A 7 7.29 3.91 -20.38
C CYS A 7 8.06 4.85 -21.31
N GLN A 8 8.58 4.34 -22.43
CA GLN A 8 9.25 5.16 -23.44
C GLN A 8 8.29 6.16 -24.09
N ARG A 9 7.07 5.72 -24.44
CA ARG A 9 6.10 6.54 -25.17
C ARG A 9 5.43 7.62 -24.31
N ASN A 10 5.20 7.36 -23.03
CA ASN A 10 4.52 8.31 -22.14
C ASN A 10 5.46 9.11 -21.23
N PHE A 11 6.67 8.60 -20.95
CA PHE A 11 7.58 9.21 -19.99
C PHE A 11 9.01 9.44 -20.51
N GLY A 12 9.31 9.12 -21.78
CA GLY A 12 10.60 9.43 -22.41
C GLY A 12 11.81 8.73 -21.78
N MET A 13 11.61 7.72 -20.94
CA MET A 13 12.66 7.01 -20.22
C MET A 13 12.91 5.63 -20.84
N THR A 14 14.17 5.35 -21.20
CA THR A 14 14.63 4.01 -21.59
C THR A 14 14.91 3.18 -20.32
N VAL A 15 13.99 2.28 -19.96
CA VAL A 15 14.10 1.48 -18.74
C VAL A 15 14.24 0.01 -19.13
N ASP A 16 15.40 -0.59 -18.85
CA ASP A 16 15.61 -2.03 -19.02
C ASP A 16 14.75 -2.81 -18.03
N SER A 17 13.50 -3.00 -18.45
CA SER A 17 12.38 -3.54 -17.69
C SER A 17 12.61 -4.98 -17.20
N ALA A 18 13.56 -5.71 -17.79
CA ALA A 18 13.85 -7.08 -17.39
C ALA A 18 14.59 -7.19 -16.05
N LYS A 19 15.37 -6.16 -15.66
CA LYS A 19 16.16 -6.17 -14.43
C LYS A 19 15.38 -5.70 -13.20
N TYR A 20 14.37 -4.84 -13.39
CA TYR A 20 13.58 -4.23 -12.31
C TYR A 20 12.21 -4.90 -12.03
N ILE A 21 11.64 -5.64 -12.97
CA ILE A 21 10.27 -6.22 -12.82
C ILE A 21 10.29 -7.63 -12.21
N ARG A 22 11.43 -8.33 -12.25
CA ARG A 22 11.59 -9.67 -11.68
C ARG A 22 11.34 -9.76 -10.17
N PRO A 23 11.81 -8.82 -9.33
CA PRO A 23 11.52 -8.84 -7.90
C PRO A 23 10.00 -8.65 -7.66
N ALA A 24 9.41 -7.63 -8.28
CA ALA A 24 8.01 -7.26 -8.06
C ALA A 24 7.00 -8.37 -8.45
N ALA A 25 7.22 -9.07 -9.57
CA ALA A 25 6.32 -10.14 -10.02
C ALA A 25 6.31 -11.37 -9.08
N LYS A 26 7.45 -11.68 -8.46
CA LYS A 26 7.54 -12.78 -7.48
C LYS A 26 6.71 -12.48 -6.23
N TYR A 27 6.69 -11.22 -5.79
CA TYR A 27 5.93 -10.79 -4.62
C TYR A 27 4.41 -10.69 -4.85
N PHE A 28 3.95 -10.36 -6.07
CA PHE A 28 2.52 -10.44 -6.39
C PHE A 28 1.95 -11.86 -6.23
N ASN A 29 2.73 -12.88 -6.58
CA ASN A 29 2.32 -14.27 -6.40
C ASN A 29 2.21 -14.67 -4.91
N GLU A 30 3.04 -14.08 -4.04
CA GLU A 30 2.95 -14.30 -2.60
C GLU A 30 1.70 -13.64 -1.98
N LEU A 31 1.31 -12.43 -2.43
CA LEU A 31 0.09 -11.78 -1.95
C LEU A 31 -1.21 -12.50 -2.39
N VAL A 32 -1.26 -13.10 -3.58
CA VAL A 32 -2.42 -13.90 -4.02
C VAL A 32 -2.55 -15.18 -3.18
N GLY A 33 -1.45 -15.71 -2.63
CA GLY A 33 -1.46 -16.87 -1.74
C GLY A 33 -2.11 -16.62 -0.38
N VAL A 34 -1.97 -15.40 0.17
CA VAL A 34 -2.50 -15.02 1.49
C VAL A 34 -4.04 -14.92 1.51
N GLY A 35 -4.67 -14.69 0.35
CA GLY A 35 -6.13 -14.58 0.23
C GLY A 35 -6.92 -15.88 0.41
N ARG A 36 -6.26 -17.04 0.58
CA ARG A 36 -6.92 -18.37 0.68
C ARG A 36 -7.15 -18.84 2.13
N GLY A 37 -6.81 -18.04 3.15
CA GLY A 37 -6.68 -18.49 4.53
C GLY A 37 -7.89 -18.37 5.47
N THR A 38 -9.04 -17.82 5.09
CA THR A 38 -10.13 -17.53 6.05
C THR A 38 -11.33 -18.47 5.91
N SER A 39 -11.12 -19.75 6.21
CA SER A 39 -12.18 -20.75 6.32
C SER A 39 -12.60 -20.94 7.79
N SER A 40 -13.37 -20.02 8.37
CA SER A 40 -14.13 -20.25 9.62
C SER A 40 -14.99 -19.05 10.04
N VAL A 41 -16.06 -18.77 9.29
CA VAL A 41 -17.16 -17.89 9.75
C VAL A 41 -18.47 -18.60 9.40
N SER A 42 -18.90 -19.55 10.22
CA SER A 42 -20.08 -20.39 9.89
C SER A 42 -21.06 -20.59 11.03
N THR A 43 -20.96 -19.85 12.14
CA THR A 43 -21.79 -20.10 13.34
C THR A 43 -22.43 -18.85 13.97
N LEU A 44 -22.55 -17.73 13.26
CA LEU A 44 -23.15 -16.49 13.79
C LEU A 44 -24.50 -16.15 13.12
N SER A 45 -25.41 -15.57 13.91
CA SER A 45 -26.69 -15.01 13.46
C SER A 45 -26.45 -13.86 12.48
N THR A 46 -27.20 -13.79 11.36
CA THR A 46 -27.00 -12.80 10.27
C THR A 46 -26.97 -11.35 10.76
N ARG A 47 -27.74 -11.03 11.81
CA ARG A 47 -27.77 -9.68 12.42
C ARG A 47 -26.51 -9.34 13.20
N GLU A 48 -25.95 -10.30 13.93
CA GLU A 48 -24.70 -10.10 14.67
C GLU A 48 -23.51 -9.93 13.71
N ILE A 49 -23.55 -10.60 12.55
CA ILE A 49 -22.58 -10.42 11.47
C ILE A 49 -22.69 -9.01 10.87
N GLU A 50 -23.90 -8.52 10.62
CA GLU A 50 -24.14 -7.18 10.07
C GLU A 50 -23.64 -6.08 11.02
N ASP A 51 -23.97 -6.16 12.31
CA ASP A 51 -23.54 -5.16 13.30
C ASP A 51 -22.01 -5.17 13.49
N LYS A 52 -21.39 -6.36 13.55
CA LYS A 52 -19.93 -6.49 13.64
C LYS A 52 -19.22 -5.99 12.39
N LEU A 53 -19.82 -6.19 11.22
CA LEU A 53 -19.28 -5.68 9.96
C LEU A 53 -19.38 -4.16 9.88
N ALA A 54 -20.49 -3.57 10.31
CA ALA A 54 -20.67 -2.13 10.33
C ALA A 54 -19.64 -1.44 11.26
N ASP A 55 -19.42 -2.01 12.44
CA ASP A 55 -18.41 -1.53 13.39
C ASP A 55 -16.98 -1.66 12.83
N MET A 56 -16.67 -2.79 12.18
CA MET A 56 -15.38 -3.02 11.50
C MET A 56 -15.14 -2.03 10.35
N ILE A 57 -16.17 -1.73 9.55
CA ILE A 57 -16.07 -0.75 8.45
C ILE A 57 -15.75 0.64 9.01
N ASN A 58 -16.47 1.06 10.05
CA ASN A 58 -16.28 2.39 10.62
C ASN A 58 -14.92 2.52 11.32
N GLN A 59 -14.55 1.53 12.14
CA GLN A 59 -13.40 1.67 13.04
C GLN A 59 -12.07 1.25 12.41
N GLU A 60 -12.06 0.27 11.51
CA GLU A 60 -10.81 -0.21 10.90
C GLU A 60 -10.63 0.28 9.46
N VAL A 61 -11.67 0.20 8.64
CA VAL A 61 -11.55 0.46 7.20
C VAL A 61 -11.53 1.96 6.93
N LEU A 62 -12.52 2.70 7.43
CA LEU A 62 -12.65 4.13 7.16
C LEU A 62 -11.48 4.91 7.76
N GLU A 63 -11.11 4.61 9.00
CA GLU A 63 -9.94 5.23 9.65
C GLU A 63 -8.65 4.98 8.87
N ALA A 64 -8.42 3.74 8.38
CA ALA A 64 -7.25 3.41 7.59
C ALA A 64 -7.19 4.26 6.32
N ILE A 65 -8.29 4.31 5.57
CA ILE A 65 -8.38 5.06 4.31
C ILE A 65 -8.16 6.55 4.56
N LEU A 66 -8.83 7.12 5.58
CA LEU A 66 -8.69 8.54 5.92
C LEU A 66 -7.26 8.89 6.32
N ARG A 67 -6.60 8.02 7.10
CA ARG A 67 -5.20 8.19 7.49
C ARG A 67 -4.28 8.20 6.28
N VAL A 68 -4.48 7.27 5.33
CA VAL A 68 -3.73 7.22 4.07
C VAL A 68 -3.98 8.47 3.23
N TRP A 69 -5.21 8.96 3.18
CA TRP A 69 -5.57 10.17 2.43
C TRP A 69 -4.93 11.44 3.02
N GLN A 70 -4.86 11.56 4.34
CA GLN A 70 -4.16 12.66 4.99
C GLN A 70 -2.66 12.62 4.70
N ALA A 71 -2.06 11.43 4.80
CA ALA A 71 -0.66 11.18 4.42
C ALA A 71 -0.40 11.53 2.95
N HIS A 72 -1.29 11.14 2.04
CA HIS A 72 -1.22 11.49 0.62
C HIS A 72 -1.17 13.02 0.43
N LYS A 73 -2.14 13.75 0.98
CA LYS A 73 -2.19 15.21 0.92
C LYS A 73 -0.91 15.85 1.48
N TYR A 74 -0.33 15.28 2.53
CA TYR A 74 0.92 15.76 3.09
C TYR A 74 2.10 15.53 2.12
N GLY A 75 2.23 14.34 1.53
CA GLY A 75 3.28 14.03 0.55
C GLY A 75 3.17 14.86 -0.73
N VAL A 76 1.96 15.23 -1.14
CA VAL A 76 1.74 16.18 -2.25
C VAL A 76 2.25 17.58 -1.91
N LYS A 77 2.12 18.03 -0.66
CA LYS A 77 2.64 19.34 -0.23
C LYS A 77 4.15 19.31 0.05
N HIS A 78 4.67 18.18 0.53
CA HIS A 78 6.05 17.99 0.92
C HIS A 78 6.66 16.83 0.13
N HIS A 79 6.98 17.08 -1.14
CA HIS A 79 7.46 16.05 -2.06
C HIS A 79 8.67 15.26 -1.54
N ARG A 80 9.54 15.88 -0.73
CA ARG A 80 10.73 15.21 -0.16
C ARG A 80 10.38 14.14 0.89
N CYS A 81 9.20 14.21 1.48
CA CYS A 81 8.78 13.33 2.58
C CYS A 81 7.82 12.22 2.12
N ASP A 82 7.55 12.11 0.82
CA ASP A 82 6.56 11.18 0.26
C ASP A 82 6.85 9.71 0.63
N LYS A 83 8.10 9.25 0.50
CA LYS A 83 8.55 7.91 0.88
C LYS A 83 8.49 7.70 2.39
N TYR A 84 8.98 8.66 3.17
CA TYR A 84 8.98 8.58 4.63
C TYR A 84 7.57 8.41 5.18
N VAL A 85 6.64 9.23 4.70
CA VAL A 85 5.24 9.21 5.16
C VAL A 85 4.56 7.89 4.80
N LEU A 86 4.77 7.37 3.59
CA LEU A 86 4.24 6.06 3.17
C LEU A 86 4.86 4.91 3.99
N CYS A 87 6.15 4.97 4.31
CA CYS A 87 6.83 3.98 5.13
C CYS A 87 6.30 3.96 6.56
N VAL A 88 6.21 5.12 7.22
CA VAL A 88 5.71 5.22 8.60
C VAL A 88 4.27 4.73 8.71
N LEU A 89 3.46 4.99 7.68
CA LEU A 89 2.07 4.58 7.63
C LEU A 89 1.89 3.05 7.58
N ASN A 90 2.84 2.33 6.98
CA ASN A 90 2.78 0.88 6.78
C ASN A 90 3.63 0.09 7.78
N ARG A 91 4.19 0.75 8.80
CA ARG A 91 4.88 0.05 9.88
C ARG A 91 3.90 -0.87 10.63
N PRO A 92 4.31 -2.11 10.93
CA PRO A 92 3.47 -3.02 11.71
C PRO A 92 3.26 -2.46 13.12
N ASP A 93 2.01 -2.45 13.57
CA ASP A 93 1.69 -2.07 14.94
C ASP A 93 2.32 -3.09 15.92
N LYS A 94 2.92 -2.59 17.02
CA LYS A 94 3.54 -3.43 18.05
C LYS A 94 2.53 -4.32 18.79
N THR A 95 1.25 -4.00 18.69
CA THR A 95 0.14 -4.73 19.29
C THR A 95 -0.91 -5.02 18.22
N PRO A 96 -1.24 -6.29 17.92
CA PRO A 96 -2.25 -6.63 16.93
C PRO A 96 -3.65 -6.33 17.49
N ARG A 97 -4.05 -5.05 17.44
CA ARG A 97 -5.38 -4.60 17.88
C ARG A 97 -6.44 -4.70 16.78
N TYR A 98 -6.00 -4.75 15.52
CA TYR A 98 -6.84 -4.65 14.34
C TYR A 98 -6.51 -5.76 13.33
N THR A 99 -7.53 -6.41 12.77
CA THR A 99 -7.35 -7.57 11.90
C THR A 99 -7.33 -7.18 10.42
N VAL A 100 -8.14 -6.20 10.00
CA VAL A 100 -8.27 -5.81 8.59
C VAL A 100 -7.54 -4.49 8.28
N ARG A 101 -7.37 -3.62 9.28
CA ARG A 101 -6.69 -2.32 9.14
C ARG A 101 -5.32 -2.39 8.46
N PRO A 102 -4.39 -3.32 8.79
CA PRO A 102 -3.07 -3.35 8.14
C PRO A 102 -3.16 -3.64 6.65
N VAL A 103 -4.06 -4.55 6.25
CA VAL A 103 -4.29 -4.92 4.86
C VAL A 103 -4.90 -3.75 4.08
N VAL A 104 -5.94 -3.13 4.64
CA VAL A 104 -6.60 -1.95 4.03
C VAL A 104 -5.60 -0.80 3.88
N THR A 105 -4.81 -0.53 4.92
CA THR A 105 -3.79 0.53 4.91
C THR A 105 -2.75 0.27 3.82
N LYS A 106 -2.29 -0.97 3.65
CA LYS A 106 -1.29 -1.34 2.64
C LYS A 106 -1.82 -1.17 1.22
N VAL A 107 -3.02 -1.67 0.94
CA VAL A 107 -3.66 -1.51 -0.38
C VAL A 107 -3.89 -0.03 -0.70
N ALA A 108 -4.47 0.72 0.24
CA ALA A 108 -4.69 2.15 0.07
C ALA A 108 -3.37 2.92 -0.14
N SER A 109 -2.29 2.52 0.55
CA SER A 109 -0.97 3.13 0.41
C SER A 109 -0.33 2.85 -0.95
N ILE A 110 -0.51 1.65 -1.51
CA ILE A 110 -0.06 1.32 -2.88
C ILE A 110 -0.79 2.20 -3.90
N VAL A 111 -2.11 2.37 -3.75
CA VAL A 111 -2.88 3.28 -4.61
C VAL A 111 -2.35 4.72 -4.45
N SER A 112 -2.11 5.16 -3.22
CA SER A 112 -1.53 6.47 -2.95
C SER A 112 -0.14 6.65 -3.58
N ALA A 113 0.72 5.63 -3.53
CA ALA A 113 2.04 5.62 -4.17
C ALA A 113 1.95 5.80 -5.69
N TRP A 114 0.95 5.20 -6.35
CA TRP A 114 0.70 5.44 -7.77
C TRP A 114 0.42 6.91 -8.03
N PHE A 115 -0.55 7.50 -7.33
CA PHE A 115 -0.93 8.90 -7.54
C PHE A 115 0.21 9.87 -7.18
N LEU A 116 0.91 9.62 -6.07
CA LEU A 116 2.07 10.43 -5.66
C LEU A 116 3.18 10.38 -6.70
N SER A 117 3.39 9.25 -7.39
CA SER A 117 4.42 9.15 -8.42
C SER A 117 4.22 10.17 -9.56
N GLY A 118 2.96 10.42 -9.95
CA GLY A 118 2.64 11.43 -10.95
C GLY A 118 2.70 12.88 -10.44
N GLN A 119 2.65 13.10 -9.13
CA GLN A 119 2.49 14.43 -8.51
C GLN A 119 3.78 14.97 -7.86
N THR A 120 4.66 14.08 -7.39
CA THR A 120 5.88 14.42 -6.62
C THR A 120 7.15 14.28 -7.44
N GLY A 121 7.11 13.53 -8.56
CA GLY A 121 8.27 13.17 -9.37
C GLY A 121 9.03 11.93 -8.88
N SER A 122 8.69 11.37 -7.71
CA SER A 122 9.23 10.09 -7.25
C SER A 122 8.74 8.93 -8.12
N SER A 123 9.59 7.94 -8.38
CA SER A 123 9.18 6.77 -9.15
C SER A 123 8.21 5.90 -8.34
N PHE A 124 7.18 5.36 -8.98
CA PHE A 124 6.21 4.46 -8.34
C PHE A 124 6.89 3.31 -7.62
N LEU A 125 7.89 2.68 -8.23
CA LEU A 125 8.63 1.58 -7.62
C LEU A 125 9.30 1.99 -6.31
N SER A 126 9.87 3.20 -6.24
CA SER A 126 10.49 3.69 -5.00
C SER A 126 9.47 3.97 -3.89
N LEU A 127 8.27 4.42 -4.23
CA LEU A 127 7.18 4.65 -3.27
C LEU A 127 6.53 3.32 -2.85
N TYR A 128 6.39 2.39 -3.78
CA TYR A 128 5.89 1.03 -3.51
C TYR A 128 6.83 0.27 -2.57
N ASP A 129 8.14 0.36 -2.82
CA ASP A 129 9.17 -0.22 -1.97
C ASP A 129 9.06 0.29 -0.53
N ALA A 130 8.91 1.61 -0.36
CA ALA A 130 8.68 2.23 0.95
C ALA A 130 7.39 1.76 1.65
N VAL A 131 6.36 1.30 0.92
CA VAL A 131 5.11 0.78 1.48
C VAL A 131 5.22 -0.69 1.86
N VAL A 132 5.97 -1.49 1.10
CA VAL A 132 5.97 -2.95 1.23
C VAL A 132 7.02 -3.44 2.20
N GLU A 133 8.21 -2.85 2.14
CA GLU A 133 9.36 -3.25 2.93
C GLU A 133 9.29 -2.70 4.35
N ASN A 134 9.83 -3.47 5.30
CA ASN A 134 9.84 -3.10 6.71
C ASN A 134 11.12 -2.31 7.07
N TYR A 135 11.30 -1.16 6.45
CA TYR A 135 12.45 -0.29 6.73
C TYR A 135 12.33 0.40 8.09
N ASP A 136 13.47 0.73 8.69
CA ASP A 136 13.52 1.83 9.63
C ASP A 136 13.46 3.16 8.85
N CYS A 137 12.23 3.57 8.51
CA CYS A 137 11.91 4.82 7.82
C CYS A 137 12.73 6.06 8.23
N GLN A 138 13.11 6.23 9.51
CA GLN A 138 13.92 7.40 9.92
C GLN A 138 15.35 7.34 9.39
N THR A 139 15.88 6.14 9.25
CA THR A 139 17.24 5.89 8.77
C THR A 139 17.27 5.82 7.23
N GLU A 140 16.27 5.19 6.62
CA GLU A 140 16.20 5.00 5.16
C GLU A 140 15.69 6.24 4.41
N PHE A 141 14.77 7.00 5.04
CA PHE A 141 14.12 8.18 4.45
C PHE A 141 14.17 9.38 5.41
N PRO A 142 15.35 9.98 5.67
CA PRO A 142 15.50 11.11 6.59
C PRO A 142 14.85 12.42 6.10
#